data_AF-A0A401U7R9-F1
#
_entry.id   AF-A0A401U7R9-F1
#
_cell.length_a   1.000
_cell.length_b   1.000
_cell.length_c   1.000
_cell.angle_alpha   90.00
_cell.angle_beta   90.00
_cell.angle_gamma   90.00
#
_symmetry.space_group_name_H-M   'P 1'
#
loop_
_entity.id
_entity.type
_entity.pdbx_description
1 polymer ?
#
loop_
_entity_poly.entity_id
_entity_poly.type
_entity_poly.pdbx_seq_one_letter_code
_entity_poly.pdbx_strand_id
1 'polypeptide(L)'
;MRVQLLSILLLLFPFCAFAQKVTIKRVELAGEKIIVHYDLEDSNPNNEYQIMLYSSQSNFNTALTKVKGDVGNEVKPGSDRKIEWSIREELGPYKGRLSLEVRGKQFVPVAKFTNIKATTKMKRGKNHTITWKPGNSNPVTVEFLNGGQQINAVANQPNNGSYTLFISKHQSKGKDYIIRITDSRNSQDVAISQPFAVTPKIPLLLKIVPVLAIGGVAVALAGSGGGGDNPPGNTNGEIPVPDLPGN
;
A
#
# COMPACT_ATOMS: atom_id res chain seq x y z
N MET A 1 65.62 -30.93 -23.35
CA MET A 1 64.24 -30.46 -23.62
C MET A 1 64.10 -29.06 -23.05
N ARG A 2 63.86 -28.05 -23.91
CA ARG A 2 63.64 -26.65 -23.50
C ARG A 2 62.14 -26.46 -23.27
N VAL A 3 61.72 -26.24 -22.02
CA VAL A 3 60.32 -25.91 -21.71
C VAL A 3 60.22 -24.39 -21.75
N GLN A 4 59.49 -23.85 -22.73
CA GLN A 4 59.18 -22.43 -22.80
C GLN A 4 58.10 -22.13 -21.76
N LEU A 5 58.43 -21.29 -20.76
CA LEU A 5 57.46 -20.76 -19.80
C LEU A 5 56.58 -19.74 -20.53
N LEU A 6 55.31 -20.08 -20.73
CA LEU A 6 54.31 -19.19 -21.31
C LEU A 6 53.86 -18.19 -20.22
N SER A 7 54.35 -16.95 -20.29
CA SER A 7 53.92 -15.87 -19.41
C SER A 7 52.49 -15.44 -19.75
N ILE A 8 51.52 -15.84 -18.93
CA ILE A 8 50.14 -15.35 -19.00
C ILE A 8 50.11 -13.92 -18.44
N LEU A 9 50.01 -12.94 -19.33
CA LEU A 9 49.77 -11.54 -18.97
C LEU A 9 48.30 -11.38 -18.56
N LEU A 10 48.04 -11.39 -17.25
CA LEU A 10 46.71 -11.15 -16.69
C LEU A 10 46.38 -9.64 -16.83
N LEU A 11 45.63 -9.28 -17.88
CA LEU A 11 45.05 -7.94 -18.03
C LEU A 11 44.02 -7.72 -16.91
N LEU A 12 44.45 -7.05 -15.84
CA LEU A 12 43.58 -6.46 -14.83
C LEU A 12 42.76 -5.35 -15.50
N PHE A 13 41.64 -5.71 -16.13
CA PHE A 13 40.62 -4.72 -16.48
C PHE A 13 40.12 -4.10 -15.18
N PRO A 14 40.22 -2.77 -15.00
CA PRO A 14 39.62 -2.13 -13.85
C PRO A 14 38.11 -2.30 -13.96
N PHE A 15 37.55 -3.18 -13.14
CA PHE A 15 36.13 -3.15 -12.85
C PHE A 15 35.86 -1.79 -12.18
N CYS A 16 35.34 -0.84 -12.94
CA CYS A 16 34.72 0.35 -12.36
C CYS A 16 33.50 -0.15 -11.57
N ALA A 17 33.71 -0.40 -10.29
CA ALA A 17 32.61 -0.59 -9.36
C ALA A 17 31.87 0.76 -9.25
N PHE A 18 30.71 0.86 -9.89
CA PHE A 18 29.79 1.97 -9.63
C PHE A 18 29.26 1.79 -8.21
N ALA A 19 29.87 2.50 -7.27
CA ALA A 19 29.35 2.61 -5.92
C ALA A 19 28.19 3.60 -5.89
N GLN A 20 27.19 3.31 -5.06
CA GLN A 20 26.11 4.23 -4.75
C GLN A 20 26.70 5.50 -4.14
N LYS A 21 26.30 6.67 -4.61
CA LYS A 21 26.91 7.93 -4.16
C LYS A 21 25.87 9.01 -3.96
N VAL A 22 26.00 9.74 -2.85
CA VAL A 22 25.22 10.94 -2.55
C VAL A 22 26.17 12.12 -2.46
N THR A 23 25.92 13.19 -3.21
CA THR A 23 26.82 14.36 -3.25
C THR A 23 26.03 15.65 -3.17
N ILE A 24 26.27 16.47 -2.13
CA ILE A 24 25.73 17.84 -2.09
C ILE A 24 26.45 18.68 -3.15
N LYS A 25 25.68 19.32 -4.03
CA LYS A 25 26.18 20.17 -5.11
C LYS A 25 26.15 21.64 -4.73
N ARG A 26 25.10 22.06 -4.02
CA ARG A 26 24.89 23.45 -3.65
C ARG A 26 23.99 23.56 -2.43
N VAL A 27 24.20 24.61 -1.64
CA VAL A 27 23.34 24.99 -0.53
C VAL A 27 22.95 26.44 -0.73
N GLU A 28 21.66 26.74 -0.68
CA GLU A 28 21.11 28.08 -0.81
C GLU A 28 20.37 28.50 0.46
N LEU A 29 20.42 29.80 0.77
CA LEU A 29 19.55 30.41 1.76
C LEU A 29 18.39 31.11 1.05
N ALA A 30 17.17 30.68 1.31
CA ALA A 30 15.94 31.21 0.73
C ALA A 30 15.02 31.70 1.85
N GLY A 31 15.26 32.92 2.33
CA GLY A 31 14.56 33.47 3.48
C GLY A 31 14.89 32.70 4.77
N GLU A 32 13.88 32.13 5.41
CA GLU A 32 14.02 31.32 6.63
C GLU A 32 14.22 29.82 6.35
N LYS A 33 14.56 29.47 5.11
CA LYS A 33 14.79 28.10 4.67
C LYS A 33 16.18 27.93 4.09
N ILE A 34 16.71 26.73 4.25
CA ILE A 34 17.91 26.28 3.54
C ILE A 34 17.49 25.27 2.48
N ILE A 35 17.96 25.44 1.25
CA ILE A 35 17.72 24.51 0.15
C ILE A 35 19.03 23.79 -0.14
N VAL A 36 19.03 22.46 0.04
CA VAL A 36 20.18 21.60 -0.25
C VAL A 36 19.94 20.87 -1.57
N HIS A 37 20.78 21.16 -2.55
CA HIS A 37 20.81 20.49 -3.85
C HIS A 37 21.82 19.36 -3.80
N TYR A 38 21.42 18.15 -4.20
CA TYR A 38 22.29 16.99 -4.21
C TYR A 38 22.04 16.07 -5.40
N ASP A 39 23.03 15.27 -5.74
CA ASP A 39 22.93 14.19 -6.71
C ASP A 39 22.90 12.85 -5.95
N LEU A 40 22.02 11.95 -6.39
CA LEU A 40 21.93 10.55 -5.93
C LEU A 40 22.22 9.64 -7.12
N GLU A 41 23.42 9.08 -7.15
CA GLU A 41 23.92 8.25 -8.24
C GLU A 41 23.77 6.77 -7.89
N ASP A 42 23.09 6.02 -8.78
CA ASP A 42 23.02 4.56 -8.76
C ASP A 42 22.88 4.07 -10.20
N SER A 43 23.58 2.99 -10.53
CA SER A 43 23.46 2.27 -11.79
C SER A 43 22.05 1.71 -12.05
N ASN A 44 21.29 1.38 -10.99
CA ASN A 44 19.92 0.88 -11.10
C ASN A 44 18.91 1.99 -10.74
N PRO A 45 18.23 2.59 -11.72
CA PRO A 45 17.26 3.67 -11.48
C PRO A 45 15.98 3.20 -10.76
N ASN A 46 15.78 1.88 -10.61
CA ASN A 46 14.65 1.32 -9.88
C ASN A 46 14.92 1.16 -8.37
N ASN A 47 16.16 1.35 -7.94
CA ASN A 47 16.45 1.39 -6.52
C ASN A 47 15.80 2.62 -5.88
N GLU A 48 15.41 2.45 -4.63
CA GLU A 48 14.80 3.46 -3.79
C GLU A 48 15.70 3.64 -2.57
N TYR A 49 15.76 4.86 -2.03
CA TYR A 49 16.67 5.21 -0.93
C TYR A 49 15.90 5.92 0.18
N GLN A 50 16.35 5.68 1.42
CA GLN A 50 16.03 6.53 2.55
C GLN A 50 17.10 7.61 2.63
N ILE A 51 16.70 8.85 2.38
CA ILE A 51 17.54 10.04 2.44
C ILE A 51 17.27 10.80 3.72
N MET A 52 18.33 11.18 4.42
CA MET A 52 18.27 11.93 5.67
C MET A 52 19.27 13.08 5.61
N LEU A 53 18.86 14.22 6.15
CA LEU A 53 19.72 15.41 6.29
C LEU A 53 20.20 15.52 7.74
N TYR A 54 21.48 15.78 7.93
CA TYR A 54 22.12 15.97 9.23
C TYR A 54 22.83 17.33 9.27
N SER A 55 23.04 17.83 10.49
CA SER A 55 23.81 19.05 10.71
C SER A 55 24.91 18.85 11.75
N SER A 56 25.93 19.71 11.68
CA SER A 56 27.04 19.74 12.65
C SER A 56 26.58 20.09 14.07
N GLN A 57 25.40 20.67 14.25
CA GLN A 57 24.88 21.05 15.56
C GLN A 57 24.69 19.83 16.49
N SER A 58 24.27 18.69 15.93
CA SER A 58 24.14 17.43 16.68
C SER A 58 25.39 16.55 16.56
N ASN A 59 26.51 17.09 16.05
CA ASN A 59 27.64 16.31 15.56
C ASN A 59 27.22 15.22 14.56
N PHE A 60 26.20 15.50 13.73
CA PHE A 60 25.64 14.57 12.75
C PHE A 60 25.08 13.26 13.33
N ASN A 61 24.66 13.27 14.61
CA ASN A 61 24.08 12.09 15.26
C ASN A 61 22.57 11.98 15.07
N THR A 62 21.88 13.11 14.91
CA THR A 62 20.42 13.16 14.79
C THR A 62 20.03 13.78 13.46
N ALA A 63 19.17 13.09 12.72
CA ALA A 63 18.62 13.59 11.47
C ALA A 63 17.67 14.77 11.75
N LEU A 64 17.69 15.76 10.86
CA LEU A 64 16.79 16.90 10.87
C LEU A 64 15.37 16.46 10.51
N THR A 65 14.38 17.06 11.16
CA THR A 65 12.98 16.63 11.09
C THR A 65 12.09 17.62 10.35
N LYS A 66 12.45 18.90 10.32
CA LYS A 66 11.70 19.98 9.66
C LYS A 66 12.14 20.12 8.20
N VAL A 67 12.19 18.98 7.51
CA VAL A 67 12.66 18.85 6.12
C VAL A 67 11.54 18.37 5.20
N LYS A 68 11.58 18.75 3.93
CA LYS A 68 10.68 18.26 2.88
C LYS A 68 11.37 18.26 1.51
N GLY A 69 10.71 17.67 0.50
CA GLY A 69 11.26 17.52 -0.85
C GLY A 69 11.75 16.10 -1.11
N ASP A 70 12.88 15.94 -1.80
CA ASP A 70 13.55 14.66 -2.05
C ASP A 70 14.29 14.19 -0.77
N VAL A 71 13.53 13.86 0.28
CA VAL A 71 14.02 13.40 1.59
C VAL A 71 13.03 12.39 2.18
N GLY A 72 13.50 11.49 3.05
CA GLY A 72 12.70 10.39 3.57
C GLY A 72 12.86 9.12 2.76
N ASN A 73 11.87 8.24 2.80
CA ASN A 73 11.90 6.94 2.10
C ASN A 73 11.57 7.09 0.61
N GLU A 74 11.82 6.03 -0.16
CA GLU A 74 11.40 5.90 -1.57
C GLU A 74 11.98 6.94 -2.54
N VAL A 75 13.08 7.61 -2.17
CA VAL A 75 13.75 8.56 -3.05
C VAL A 75 14.51 7.80 -4.15
N LYS A 76 14.21 8.10 -5.40
CA LYS A 76 14.88 7.49 -6.55
C LYS A 76 16.18 8.20 -6.90
N PRO A 77 17.17 7.49 -7.48
CA PRO A 77 18.34 8.09 -8.10
C PRO A 77 17.98 9.23 -9.06
N GLY A 78 18.88 10.20 -9.19
CA GLY A 78 18.71 11.37 -10.04
C GLY A 78 19.62 12.53 -9.64
N SER A 79 19.78 13.47 -10.58
CA SER A 79 20.50 14.72 -10.38
C SER A 79 19.59 15.86 -9.90
N ASP A 80 20.17 16.86 -9.24
CA ASP A 80 19.47 18.07 -8.75
C ASP A 80 18.25 17.77 -7.85
N ARG A 81 18.38 16.74 -7.01
CA ARG A 81 17.44 16.46 -5.92
C ARG A 81 17.50 17.57 -4.88
N LYS A 82 16.36 17.90 -4.26
CA LYS A 82 16.23 19.08 -3.38
C LYS A 82 15.64 18.73 -2.04
N ILE A 83 16.34 19.13 -0.98
CA ILE A 83 15.82 19.12 0.39
C ILE A 83 15.60 20.57 0.83
N GLU A 84 14.36 20.94 1.14
CA GLU A 84 14.04 22.18 1.84
C GLU A 84 14.06 21.92 3.34
N TRP A 85 14.87 22.68 4.09
CA TRP A 85 14.95 22.63 5.54
C TRP A 85 14.48 23.95 6.17
N SER A 86 13.44 23.87 7.01
CA SER A 86 12.96 25.00 7.82
C SER A 86 13.85 25.18 9.05
N ILE A 87 14.99 25.86 8.90
CA ILE A 87 15.96 26.06 9.99
C ILE A 87 15.34 26.73 11.23
N ARG A 88 14.43 27.68 11.05
CA ARG A 88 13.78 28.40 12.16
C ARG A 88 12.83 27.51 12.97
N GLU A 89 12.13 26.59 12.31
CA GLU A 89 11.25 25.64 12.99
C GLU A 89 12.05 24.56 13.72
N GLU A 90 13.22 24.19 13.21
CA GLU A 90 14.07 23.18 13.83
C GLU A 90 14.84 23.76 15.01
N LEU A 91 15.52 24.90 14.80
CA LEU A 91 16.54 25.42 15.71
C LEU A 91 16.16 26.74 16.38
N GLY A 92 15.02 27.33 16.04
CA GLY A 92 14.65 28.67 16.48
C GLY A 92 15.57 29.75 15.89
N PRO A 93 15.84 30.85 16.61
CA PRO A 93 16.71 31.93 16.17
C PRO A 93 18.19 31.53 16.28
N TYR A 94 18.64 30.63 15.41
CA TYR A 94 20.03 30.17 15.38
C TYR A 94 20.96 31.21 14.74
N LYS A 95 22.14 31.40 15.33
CA LYS A 95 23.24 32.21 14.78
C LYS A 95 24.53 31.40 14.84
N GLY A 96 25.21 31.26 13.71
CA GLY A 96 26.49 30.56 13.64
C GLY A 96 26.70 29.87 12.30
N ARG A 97 27.84 29.18 12.20
CA ARG A 97 28.15 28.32 11.05
C ARG A 97 27.50 26.96 11.25
N LEU A 98 27.05 26.35 10.16
CA LEU A 98 26.57 24.97 10.12
C LEU A 98 27.22 24.25 8.95
N SER A 99 27.55 22.98 9.17
CA SER A 99 27.85 22.04 8.11
C SER A 99 26.69 21.07 7.97
N LEU A 100 26.39 20.67 6.74
CA LEU A 100 25.30 19.77 6.41
C LEU A 100 25.85 18.50 5.79
N GLU A 101 25.20 17.38 6.08
CA GLU A 101 25.52 16.08 5.49
C GLU A 101 24.22 15.41 5.03
N VAL A 102 24.19 14.92 3.79
CA VAL A 102 23.10 14.09 3.29
C VAL A 102 23.57 12.64 3.35
N ARG A 103 22.84 11.80 4.05
CA ARG A 103 23.08 10.35 4.12
C ARG A 103 21.97 9.62 3.40
N GLY A 104 22.34 8.70 2.53
CA GLY A 104 21.42 7.77 1.88
C GLY A 104 21.72 6.34 2.29
N LYS A 105 20.67 5.55 2.49
CA LYS A 105 20.77 4.09 2.54
C LYS A 105 19.71 3.50 1.63
N GLN A 106 20.01 2.40 0.97
CA GLN A 106 19.03 1.73 0.11
C GLN A 106 17.79 1.38 0.94
N PHE A 107 16.63 1.78 0.46
CA PHE A 107 15.34 1.51 1.08
C PHE A 107 14.73 0.29 0.41
N VAL A 108 14.54 -0.76 1.20
CA VAL A 108 13.83 -1.97 0.80
C VAL A 108 12.65 -2.11 1.75
N PRO A 109 11.41 -1.84 1.31
CA PRO A 109 10.25 -1.96 2.20
C PRO A 109 10.05 -3.41 2.61
N VAL A 110 9.54 -3.65 3.81
CA VAL A 110 9.23 -5.01 4.32
C VAL A 110 8.45 -5.87 3.32
N ALA A 111 7.55 -5.23 2.55
CA ALA A 111 6.76 -5.84 1.50
C ALA A 111 6.41 -4.85 0.39
N LYS A 112 6.26 -5.34 -0.84
CA LYS A 112 5.71 -4.58 -1.99
C LYS A 112 4.57 -5.34 -2.64
N PHE A 113 3.33 -4.89 -2.41
CA PHE A 113 2.12 -5.57 -2.94
C PHE A 113 2.15 -5.68 -4.46
N THR A 114 1.73 -6.85 -4.99
CA THR A 114 1.76 -7.13 -6.43
C THR A 114 0.38 -7.34 -7.05
N ASN A 115 -0.64 -7.69 -6.25
CA ASN A 115 -1.98 -8.02 -6.76
C ASN A 115 -3.13 -7.19 -6.19
N ILE A 116 -2.85 -6.18 -5.36
CA ILE A 116 -3.86 -5.24 -4.84
C ILE A 116 -3.72 -3.91 -5.57
N LYS A 117 -4.81 -3.50 -6.21
CA LYS A 117 -4.96 -2.21 -6.89
C LYS A 117 -6.25 -1.54 -6.42
N ALA A 118 -6.40 -0.25 -6.67
CA ALA A 118 -7.65 0.50 -6.43
C ALA A 118 -8.92 -0.16 -7.01
N THR A 119 -8.76 -0.93 -8.10
CA THR A 119 -9.86 -1.64 -8.78
C THR A 119 -10.10 -3.06 -8.25
N THR A 120 -9.26 -3.56 -7.35
CA THR A 120 -9.39 -4.91 -6.78
C THR A 120 -10.71 -5.02 -6.02
N LYS A 121 -11.43 -6.12 -6.27
CA LYS A 121 -12.70 -6.44 -5.59
C LYS A 121 -12.59 -7.79 -4.91
N MET A 122 -12.73 -7.80 -3.59
CA MET A 122 -12.76 -9.03 -2.80
C MET A 122 -14.18 -9.30 -2.31
N LYS A 123 -14.69 -10.49 -2.58
CA LYS A 123 -16.05 -10.90 -2.20
C LYS A 123 -16.08 -11.41 -0.76
N ARG A 124 -17.09 -11.00 0.00
CA ARG A 124 -17.36 -11.54 1.34
C ARG A 124 -17.63 -13.04 1.31
N GLY A 125 -17.31 -13.72 2.41
CA GLY A 125 -17.47 -15.16 2.59
C GLY A 125 -16.58 -16.01 1.68
N LYS A 126 -15.40 -15.48 1.31
CA LYS A 126 -14.41 -16.16 0.47
C LYS A 126 -12.99 -15.89 0.99
N ASN A 127 -12.10 -16.83 0.71
CA ASN A 127 -10.65 -16.68 0.81
C ASN A 127 -10.13 -15.92 -0.41
N HIS A 128 -9.21 -15.00 -0.19
CA HIS A 128 -8.49 -14.24 -1.21
C HIS A 128 -7.00 -14.32 -0.95
N THR A 129 -6.23 -14.69 -1.95
CA THR A 129 -4.77 -14.68 -1.86
C THR A 129 -4.26 -13.27 -2.11
N ILE A 130 -3.54 -12.73 -1.13
CA ILE A 130 -2.81 -11.46 -1.23
C ILE A 130 -1.36 -11.82 -1.52
N THR A 131 -0.72 -11.13 -2.47
CA THR A 131 0.67 -11.39 -2.84
C THR A 131 1.50 -10.12 -2.79
N TRP A 132 2.77 -10.27 -2.40
CA TRP A 132 3.76 -9.20 -2.37
C TRP A 132 5.15 -9.75 -2.65
N LYS A 133 6.08 -8.86 -3.02
CA LYS A 133 7.51 -9.16 -3.01
C LYS A 133 8.04 -8.91 -1.59
N PRO A 134 8.61 -9.91 -0.89
CA PRO A 134 9.20 -9.71 0.43
C PRO A 134 10.51 -8.88 0.32
N GLY A 135 10.70 -7.95 1.25
CA GLY A 135 11.92 -7.14 1.34
C GLY A 135 13.01 -7.75 2.23
N ASN A 136 12.62 -8.59 3.18
CA ASN A 136 13.50 -9.25 4.13
C ASN A 136 12.90 -10.60 4.59
N SER A 137 13.61 -11.33 5.44
CA SER A 137 13.18 -12.62 6.00
C SER A 137 12.56 -12.52 7.40
N ASN A 138 12.37 -11.31 7.94
CA ASN A 138 11.77 -11.13 9.25
C ASN A 138 10.29 -11.54 9.22
N PRO A 139 9.74 -12.12 10.30
CA PRO A 139 8.31 -12.34 10.40
C PRO A 139 7.52 -11.03 10.31
N VAL A 140 6.31 -11.08 9.80
CA VAL A 140 5.44 -9.91 9.62
C VAL A 140 4.12 -10.06 10.36
N THR A 141 3.55 -8.93 10.76
CA THR A 141 2.14 -8.84 11.14
C THR A 141 1.34 -8.41 9.92
N VAL A 142 0.29 -9.17 9.59
CA VAL A 142 -0.63 -8.85 8.49
C VAL A 142 -1.94 -8.39 9.08
N GLU A 143 -2.36 -7.18 8.72
CA GLU A 143 -3.55 -6.53 9.26
C GLU A 143 -4.51 -6.19 8.14
N PHE A 144 -5.79 -6.45 8.38
CA PHE A 144 -6.90 -6.09 7.52
C PHE A 144 -7.66 -4.95 8.17
N LEU A 145 -7.75 -3.81 7.49
CA LEU A 145 -8.34 -2.58 8.02
C LEU A 145 -9.41 -2.01 7.09
N ASN A 146 -10.30 -1.20 7.66
CA ASN A 146 -11.29 -0.40 6.94
C ASN A 146 -11.34 1.01 7.54
N GLY A 147 -11.07 2.04 6.74
CA GLY A 147 -11.08 3.43 7.22
C GLY A 147 -10.15 3.68 8.42
N GLY A 148 -9.03 2.96 8.49
CA GLY A 148 -8.07 3.02 9.61
C GLY A 148 -8.41 2.15 10.82
N GLN A 149 -9.62 1.60 10.92
CA GLN A 149 -9.98 0.65 11.97
C GLN A 149 -9.50 -0.75 11.62
N GLN A 150 -8.75 -1.38 12.53
CA GLN A 150 -8.32 -2.76 12.39
C GLN A 150 -9.52 -3.70 12.56
N ILE A 151 -9.74 -4.55 11.56
CA ILE A 151 -10.77 -5.61 11.58
C ILE A 151 -10.16 -6.91 12.10
N ASN A 152 -8.97 -7.24 11.59
CA ASN A 152 -8.24 -8.44 11.98
C ASN A 152 -6.73 -8.17 11.87
N ALA A 153 -5.95 -8.83 12.70
CA ALA A 153 -4.50 -8.86 12.64
C ALA A 153 -4.00 -10.27 12.93
N VAL A 154 -3.02 -10.71 12.15
CA VAL A 154 -2.32 -11.98 12.38
C VAL A 154 -0.83 -11.68 12.47
N ALA A 155 -0.27 -11.83 13.66
CA ALA A 155 1.14 -11.57 13.94
C ALA A 155 2.03 -12.77 13.55
N ASN A 156 3.34 -12.51 13.49
CA ASN A 156 4.40 -13.51 13.33
C ASN A 156 4.20 -14.45 12.11
N GLN A 157 3.62 -13.93 11.03
CA GLN A 157 3.51 -14.66 9.78
C GLN A 157 4.86 -14.70 9.05
N PRO A 158 5.22 -15.79 8.36
CA PRO A 158 6.38 -15.80 7.50
C PRO A 158 6.28 -14.74 6.40
N ASN A 159 7.34 -13.96 6.18
CA ASN A 159 7.40 -13.01 5.06
C ASN A 159 7.79 -13.71 3.75
N ASN A 160 6.91 -14.60 3.29
CA ASN A 160 7.15 -15.45 2.11
C ASN A 160 6.43 -14.94 0.84
N GLY A 161 5.86 -13.74 0.88
CA GLY A 161 5.24 -13.08 -0.27
C GLY A 161 3.77 -13.43 -0.52
N SER A 162 3.11 -14.18 0.37
CA SER A 162 1.69 -14.52 0.20
C SER A 162 0.94 -14.70 1.53
N TYR A 163 -0.33 -14.30 1.55
CA TYR A 163 -1.24 -14.54 2.68
C TYR A 163 -2.66 -14.79 2.18
N THR A 164 -3.34 -15.76 2.76
CA THR A 164 -4.75 -16.05 2.44
C THR A 164 -5.65 -15.32 3.43
N LEU A 165 -6.30 -14.26 2.95
CA LEU A 165 -7.27 -13.49 3.72
C LEU A 165 -8.67 -14.08 3.56
N PHE A 166 -9.27 -14.50 4.67
CA PHE A 166 -10.69 -14.77 4.73
C PHE A 166 -11.47 -13.49 5.06
N ILE A 167 -12.41 -13.10 4.20
CA ILE A 167 -13.33 -11.99 4.48
C ILE A 167 -14.65 -12.57 4.97
N SER A 168 -15.04 -12.25 6.20
CA SER A 168 -16.29 -12.72 6.80
C SER A 168 -17.52 -12.35 5.96
N LYS A 169 -18.53 -13.22 5.97
CA LYS A 169 -19.83 -12.97 5.32
C LYS A 169 -20.55 -11.72 5.89
N HIS A 170 -20.25 -11.38 7.14
CA HIS A 170 -20.84 -10.26 7.87
C HIS A 170 -20.04 -8.96 7.76
N GLN A 171 -18.86 -8.99 7.13
CA GLN A 171 -18.05 -7.78 6.94
C GLN A 171 -18.88 -6.70 6.23
N SER A 172 -18.74 -5.44 6.61
CA SER A 172 -19.42 -4.35 5.90
C SER A 172 -18.94 -4.27 4.45
N LYS A 173 -19.73 -3.64 3.57
CA LYS A 173 -19.32 -3.36 2.20
C LYS A 173 -18.63 -2.00 2.18
N GLY A 174 -17.69 -1.78 1.27
CA GLY A 174 -16.98 -0.50 1.18
C GLY A 174 -15.83 -0.54 0.19
N LYS A 175 -15.17 0.60 0.00
CA LYS A 175 -14.02 0.77 -0.91
C LYS A 175 -12.72 1.17 -0.22
N ASP A 176 -12.78 1.36 1.10
CA ASP A 176 -11.69 1.95 1.90
C ASP A 176 -10.92 0.89 2.70
N TYR A 177 -10.95 -0.35 2.20
CA TYR A 177 -10.24 -1.46 2.80
C TYR A 177 -8.77 -1.45 2.40
N ILE A 178 -7.89 -1.72 3.34
CA ILE A 178 -6.45 -1.83 3.12
C ILE A 178 -5.88 -3.05 3.83
N ILE A 179 -4.74 -3.51 3.34
CA ILE A 179 -3.86 -4.44 4.03
C ILE A 179 -2.63 -3.68 4.48
N ARG A 180 -2.26 -3.86 5.76
CA ARG A 180 -0.99 -3.37 6.31
C ARG A 180 -0.12 -4.57 6.66
N ILE A 181 1.14 -4.53 6.23
CA ILE A 181 2.16 -5.51 6.60
C ILE A 181 3.23 -4.76 7.37
N THR A 182 3.50 -5.19 8.60
CA THR A 182 4.50 -4.58 9.49
C THR A 182 5.59 -5.59 9.83
N ASP A 183 6.85 -5.17 9.76
CA ASP A 183 7.98 -5.99 10.21
C ASP A 183 7.91 -6.21 11.73
N SER A 184 7.91 -7.47 12.17
CA SER A 184 7.81 -7.81 13.60
C SER A 184 9.07 -7.49 14.40
N ARG A 185 10.19 -7.21 13.73
CA ARG A 185 11.47 -6.77 14.31
C ARG A 185 11.66 -5.26 14.22
N ASN A 186 10.89 -4.56 13.39
CA ASN A 186 10.94 -3.12 13.24
C ASN A 186 9.54 -2.56 12.95
N SER A 187 8.85 -2.06 13.97
CA SER A 187 7.48 -1.54 13.83
C SER A 187 7.36 -0.29 12.95
N GLN A 188 8.48 0.35 12.59
CA GLN A 188 8.52 1.48 11.68
C GLN A 188 8.62 1.08 10.20
N ASP A 189 8.94 -0.19 9.90
CA ASP A 189 8.94 -0.72 8.53
C ASP A 189 7.57 -1.33 8.21
N VAL A 190 6.81 -0.58 7.41
CA VAL A 190 5.39 -0.85 7.15
C VAL A 190 5.13 -0.72 5.65
N ALA A 191 4.46 -1.72 5.09
CA ALA A 191 3.90 -1.67 3.75
C ALA A 191 2.38 -1.55 3.83
N ILE A 192 1.81 -0.63 3.03
CA ILE A 192 0.36 -0.39 2.96
C ILE A 192 -0.10 -0.65 1.52
N SER A 193 -1.17 -1.43 1.37
CA SER A 193 -1.76 -1.68 0.05
C SER A 193 -2.49 -0.45 -0.47
N GLN A 194 -2.73 -0.39 -1.78
CA GLN A 194 -3.79 0.48 -2.29
C GLN A 194 -5.15 0.10 -1.67
N PRO A 195 -6.08 1.06 -1.52
CA PRO A 195 -7.43 0.75 -1.08
C PRO A 195 -8.13 -0.19 -2.07
N PHE A 196 -9.02 -1.05 -1.59
CA PHE A 196 -9.78 -1.97 -2.44
C PHE A 196 -11.21 -2.15 -1.95
N ALA A 197 -12.06 -2.73 -2.82
CA ALA A 197 -13.47 -2.88 -2.53
C ALA A 197 -13.83 -4.25 -1.95
N VAL A 198 -14.60 -4.25 -0.86
CA VAL A 198 -15.27 -5.44 -0.34
C VAL A 198 -16.71 -5.48 -0.83
N THR A 199 -17.05 -6.55 -1.54
CA THR A 199 -18.31 -6.67 -2.29
C THR A 199 -19.17 -7.85 -1.82
N PRO A 200 -20.49 -7.84 -2.08
CA PRO A 200 -21.36 -8.98 -1.78
C PRO A 200 -20.88 -10.28 -2.42
N LYS A 201 -21.12 -11.41 -1.75
CA LYS A 201 -20.92 -12.75 -2.35
C LYS A 201 -21.86 -12.98 -3.54
N ILE A 202 -23.12 -12.56 -3.40
CA ILE A 202 -24.20 -12.71 -4.37
C ILE A 202 -24.69 -11.30 -4.74
N PRO A 203 -24.61 -10.88 -6.02
CA PRO A 203 -25.22 -9.64 -6.50
C PRO A 203 -26.72 -9.57 -6.19
N LEU A 204 -27.22 -8.37 -5.85
CA LEU A 204 -28.62 -8.20 -5.44
C LEU A 204 -29.62 -8.62 -6.53
N LEU A 205 -29.30 -8.38 -7.80
CA LEU A 205 -30.14 -8.74 -8.94
C LEU A 205 -30.47 -10.25 -9.00
N LEU A 206 -29.51 -11.11 -8.65
CA LEU A 206 -29.74 -12.56 -8.61
C LEU A 206 -30.68 -13.00 -7.49
N LYS A 207 -30.88 -12.19 -6.46
CA LYS A 207 -31.87 -12.47 -5.41
C LYS A 207 -33.31 -12.19 -5.85
N ILE A 208 -33.50 -11.41 -6.91
CA ILE A 208 -34.82 -10.97 -7.40
C ILE A 208 -35.36 -11.93 -8.48
N VAL A 209 -34.47 -12.63 -9.19
CA VAL A 209 -34.86 -13.62 -10.23
C VAL A 209 -35.87 -14.67 -9.74
N PRO A 210 -35.72 -15.28 -8.54
CA PRO A 210 -36.71 -16.22 -8.03
C PRO A 210 -38.06 -15.56 -7.72
N VAL A 211 -38.07 -14.29 -7.28
CA VAL A 211 -39.29 -13.54 -6.99
C VAL A 211 -40.06 -13.25 -8.27
N LEU A 212 -39.37 -12.90 -9.35
CA LEU A 212 -39.98 -12.69 -10.67
C LEU A 212 -40.39 -14.01 -11.35
N ALA A 213 -39.69 -15.12 -11.09
CA ALA A 213 -40.12 -16.43 -11.60
C ALA A 213 -41.41 -16.90 -10.92
N ILE A 214 -41.55 -16.70 -9.61
CA ILE A 214 -42.78 -17.06 -8.87
C ILE A 214 -43.92 -16.06 -9.19
N GLY A 215 -43.63 -14.76 -9.25
CA GLY A 215 -44.61 -13.73 -9.61
C GLY A 215 -45.02 -13.76 -11.09
N GLY A 216 -44.10 -14.10 -12.00
CA GLY A 216 -44.37 -14.25 -13.42
C GLY A 216 -45.18 -15.51 -13.75
N VAL A 217 -45.01 -16.59 -12.98
CA VAL A 217 -45.90 -17.77 -13.06
C VAL A 217 -47.29 -17.42 -12.53
N ALA A 218 -47.41 -16.64 -11.45
CA ALA A 218 -48.72 -16.20 -10.94
C ALA A 218 -49.47 -15.29 -11.94
N VAL A 219 -48.77 -14.38 -12.62
CA VAL A 219 -49.36 -13.49 -13.64
C VAL A 219 -49.68 -14.25 -14.94
N ALA A 220 -48.86 -15.23 -15.34
CA ALA A 220 -49.12 -16.07 -16.52
C ALA A 220 -50.29 -17.05 -16.32
N LEU A 221 -50.52 -17.53 -15.10
CA LEU A 221 -51.69 -18.34 -14.75
C LEU A 221 -52.96 -17.51 -14.56
N ALA A 222 -52.86 -16.23 -14.20
CA ALA A 222 -54.00 -15.32 -14.13
C ALA A 222 -54.42 -14.72 -15.49
N GLY A 223 -53.56 -14.81 -16.52
CA GLY A 223 -53.79 -14.22 -17.85
C GLY A 223 -54.44 -15.14 -18.89
N SER A 224 -54.74 -16.40 -18.56
CA SER A 224 -55.40 -17.35 -19.46
C SER A 224 -56.74 -17.79 -18.88
N GLY A 225 -57.78 -17.01 -19.17
CA GLY A 225 -59.14 -17.30 -18.69
C GLY A 225 -60.10 -16.19 -19.11
N GLY A 226 -60.34 -16.09 -20.42
CA GLY A 226 -61.32 -15.17 -20.97
C GLY A 226 -62.75 -15.69 -20.83
N GLY A 227 -63.65 -14.80 -20.38
CA GLY A 227 -65.04 -14.72 -20.83
C GLY A 227 -66.12 -15.29 -19.92
N GLY A 228 -66.95 -14.40 -19.34
CA GLY A 228 -68.31 -14.76 -18.89
C GLY A 228 -68.85 -14.01 -17.66
N ASP A 229 -69.37 -12.79 -17.88
CA ASP A 229 -70.53 -12.12 -17.25
C ASP A 229 -70.80 -12.15 -15.72
N ASN A 230 -70.64 -10.94 -15.12
CA ASN A 230 -71.46 -10.19 -14.14
C ASN A 230 -71.81 -10.69 -12.70
N PRO A 231 -72.04 -9.75 -11.73
CA PRO A 231 -71.80 -9.86 -10.28
C PRO A 231 -73.12 -9.93 -9.45
N PRO A 232 -73.20 -9.78 -8.08
CA PRO A 232 -72.17 -9.52 -7.05
C PRO A 232 -72.25 -10.41 -5.78
N GLY A 233 -71.20 -10.38 -4.95
CA GLY A 233 -71.22 -11.02 -3.62
C GLY A 233 -70.00 -10.68 -2.78
N ASN A 234 -70.12 -9.61 -2.01
CA ASN A 234 -69.16 -9.12 -1.01
C ASN A 234 -68.72 -10.23 -0.02
N THR A 235 -67.41 -10.52 0.07
CA THR A 235 -66.78 -10.91 1.33
C THR A 235 -65.34 -10.37 1.41
N ASN A 236 -65.06 -9.69 2.51
CA ASN A 236 -63.75 -9.17 2.88
C ASN A 236 -62.74 -10.31 3.04
N GLY A 237 -61.71 -10.34 2.19
CA GLY A 237 -60.53 -11.17 2.35
C GLY A 237 -59.38 -10.35 2.92
N GLU A 238 -59.16 -10.48 4.22
CA GLU A 238 -58.07 -9.88 4.98
C GLU A 238 -56.70 -10.31 4.41
N ILE A 239 -55.82 -9.35 4.13
CA ILE A 239 -54.46 -9.60 3.63
C ILE A 239 -53.60 -10.03 4.82
N PRO A 240 -52.94 -11.21 4.81
CA PRO A 240 -52.06 -11.60 5.90
C PRO A 240 -50.81 -10.70 5.93
N VAL A 241 -50.57 -10.06 7.07
CA VAL A 241 -49.34 -9.31 7.33
C VAL A 241 -48.19 -10.31 7.57
N PRO A 242 -47.05 -10.19 6.88
CA PRO A 242 -45.91 -11.07 7.14
C PRO A 242 -45.26 -10.76 8.49
N ASP A 243 -45.04 -11.78 9.31
CA ASP A 243 -44.25 -11.67 10.54
C ASP A 243 -42.80 -11.29 10.24
N LEU A 244 -42.36 -10.16 10.77
CA LEU A 244 -40.95 -9.77 10.81
C LEU A 244 -40.30 -10.43 12.02
N PRO A 245 -39.11 -11.07 11.87
CA PRO A 245 -38.42 -11.66 13.00
C PRO A 245 -37.98 -10.57 13.99
N GLY A 246 -38.45 -10.70 15.23
CA GLY A 246 -38.05 -9.89 16.37
C GLY A 246 -36.58 -10.08 16.75
N ASN A 247 -36.05 -9.05 17.41
CA ASN A 247 -34.66 -8.86 17.82
C ASN A 247 -34.11 -10.00 18.72
#